data_AF-A0A448NN36-F1
#
_entry.id   AF-A0A448NN36-F1
#
_cell.length_a   1.000
_cell.length_b   1.000
_cell.length_c   1.000
_cell.angle_alpha   90.00
_cell.angle_beta   90.00
_cell.angle_gamma   90.00
#
_symmetry.space_group_name_H-M   'P 1'
#
loop_
_entity.id
_entity.type
_entity.pdbx_description
1 polymer ?
#
loop_
_entity_poly.entity_id
_entity_poly.type
_entity_poly.pdbx_seq_one_letter_code
_entity_poly.pdbx_strand_id
1 'polypeptide(L)'
;MSAASTSTVKPPFEAELRILVDVQNEEPDQIRIIFDKNNFTIDGKDGTDASPVLITDKAIGAKRGTGQTIVIKCIHEFSKRQEILLYDYPKDSLSKPLPEQLTLRKIVGKIVLEPNNNSPKSAKTAAVKNRKELKVVLVRVQTEIITGFENIGSFNIGDEMETLHNGSYQSLIGTEIIDKDSSGNDYIINVRNNINFKQKYNQIGVAIGSTYITTDNKIKANAHNALKTLFNTQTHNAFANNLFMFSFDEPGDRFLGVTEGIGKKSLILVKARNNRTMPHEALHCLGLYHTHRDAAIVYLNNLTPVSSTVFNEDYRNNNNCIYVGTDNSLWMFNGTSYVIYVFHEDMKPAKKFVYHHAHLASLLATDNLMSYNGILRKNTWHWQWKIFQKECIK
;
A
#
# COMPACT_ATOMS: atom_id res chain seq x y z
N MET A 1 -14.30 27.45 8.12
CA MET A 1 -13.27 27.77 9.13
C MET A 1 -12.08 26.87 8.83
N SER A 2 -10.92 27.41 8.47
CA SER A 2 -9.74 26.60 8.10
C SER A 2 -8.94 26.25 9.34
N ALA A 3 -8.87 24.96 9.67
CA ALA A 3 -7.91 24.45 10.65
C ALA A 3 -6.48 24.70 10.14
N ALA A 4 -5.56 25.00 11.06
CA ALA A 4 -4.16 25.21 10.73
C ALA A 4 -3.54 23.88 10.29
N SER A 5 -3.21 23.76 9.00
CA SER A 5 -2.54 22.58 8.45
C SER A 5 -1.04 22.64 8.76
N THR A 6 -0.51 21.59 9.38
CA THR A 6 0.93 21.37 9.42
C THR A 6 1.33 20.81 8.04
N SER A 7 1.99 21.62 7.21
CA SER A 7 2.47 21.16 5.90
C SER A 7 3.51 20.06 6.12
N THR A 8 3.19 18.82 5.74
CA THR A 8 4.17 17.74 5.78
C THR A 8 5.32 18.05 4.82
N VAL A 9 6.55 17.79 5.27
CA VAL A 9 7.76 17.91 4.43
C VAL A 9 7.58 17.00 3.22
N LYS A 10 7.64 17.55 1.99
CA LYS A 10 7.54 16.75 0.77
C LYS A 10 8.64 15.68 0.80
N PRO A 11 8.33 14.40 0.55
CA PRO A 11 9.36 13.39 0.54
C PRO A 11 10.33 13.65 -0.63
N PRO A 12 11.57 13.15 -0.54
CA PRO A 12 12.53 13.31 -1.61
C PRO A 12 11.97 12.76 -2.92
N PHE A 13 12.22 13.46 -4.02
CA PHE A 13 11.84 13.04 -5.38
C PHE A 13 12.76 11.93 -5.91
N GLU A 14 13.21 11.04 -5.03
CA GLU A 14 14.26 10.06 -5.29
C GLU A 14 13.78 8.65 -4.90
N ALA A 15 14.13 7.67 -5.72
CA ALA A 15 13.87 6.26 -5.46
C ALA A 15 15.14 5.45 -5.69
N GLU A 16 15.56 4.69 -4.68
CA GLU A 16 16.66 3.75 -4.78
C GLU A 16 16.11 2.35 -5.10
N LEU A 17 16.57 1.76 -6.20
CA LEU A 17 16.12 0.45 -6.68
C LEU A 17 17.29 -0.52 -6.74
N ARG A 18 17.08 -1.74 -6.24
CA ARG A 18 18.00 -2.87 -6.45
C ARG A 18 17.76 -3.51 -7.79
N ILE A 19 18.83 -3.93 -8.45
CA ILE A 19 18.75 -4.56 -9.77
C ILE A 19 18.83 -6.08 -9.65
N LEU A 20 17.89 -6.74 -10.32
CA LEU A 20 17.93 -8.18 -10.59
C LEU A 20 18.11 -8.37 -12.10
N VAL A 21 19.02 -9.25 -12.49
CA VAL A 21 19.30 -9.56 -13.90
C VAL A 21 19.09 -11.04 -14.17
N ASP A 22 18.75 -11.33 -15.42
CA ASP A 22 18.68 -12.67 -15.95
C ASP A 22 19.06 -12.59 -17.44
N VAL A 23 20.26 -13.07 -17.75
CA VAL A 23 20.86 -12.98 -19.08
C VAL A 23 20.93 -14.39 -19.64
N GLN A 24 20.31 -14.57 -20.81
CA GLN A 24 20.22 -15.87 -21.48
C GLN A 24 21.03 -15.86 -22.76
N ASN A 25 21.61 -17.02 -23.08
CA ASN A 25 22.26 -17.37 -24.34
C ASN A 25 23.58 -16.64 -24.62
N GLU A 26 23.63 -15.32 -24.50
CA GLU A 26 24.78 -14.51 -24.88
C GLU A 26 24.97 -13.31 -23.94
N GLU A 27 26.22 -13.00 -23.60
CA GLU A 27 26.55 -11.79 -22.83
C GLU A 27 26.47 -10.56 -23.73
N PRO A 28 25.69 -9.55 -23.36
CA PRO A 28 25.57 -8.34 -24.17
C PRO A 28 26.78 -7.42 -24.00
N ASP A 29 26.99 -6.57 -25.00
CA ASP A 29 28.01 -5.51 -24.95
C ASP A 29 27.66 -4.53 -23.81
N GLN A 30 26.39 -4.12 -23.73
CA GLN A 30 25.89 -3.23 -22.67
C GLN A 30 24.42 -3.47 -22.36
N ILE A 31 24.04 -3.19 -21.12
CA ILE A 31 22.65 -3.00 -20.72
C ILE A 31 22.53 -1.57 -20.22
N ARG A 32 21.73 -0.76 -20.90
CA ARG A 32 21.67 0.69 -20.70
C ARG A 32 20.29 1.18 -20.32
N ILE A 33 20.24 2.11 -19.36
CA ILE A 33 19.01 2.78 -18.95
C ILE A 33 18.86 4.09 -19.74
N ILE A 34 17.70 4.27 -20.37
CA ILE A 34 17.35 5.42 -21.21
C ILE A 34 16.06 6.06 -20.68
N PHE A 35 16.08 7.39 -20.55
CA PHE A 35 14.99 8.17 -19.99
C PHE A 35 15.02 9.61 -20.52
N ASP A 36 13.95 10.37 -20.24
CA ASP A 36 13.91 11.80 -20.56
C ASP A 36 14.74 12.61 -19.56
N LYS A 37 15.89 13.11 -20.02
CA LYS A 37 16.82 13.93 -19.23
C LYS A 37 16.22 15.24 -18.71
N ASN A 38 15.10 15.70 -19.29
CA ASN A 38 14.42 16.90 -18.80
C ASN A 38 13.58 16.59 -17.55
N ASN A 39 13.24 15.34 -17.30
CA ASN A 39 12.39 14.94 -16.18
C ASN A 39 13.15 14.17 -15.10
N PHE A 40 14.26 13.51 -15.45
CA PHE A 40 14.98 12.63 -14.54
C PHE A 40 16.50 12.76 -14.62
N THR A 41 17.16 12.40 -13.52
CA THR A 41 18.55 11.92 -13.51
C THR A 41 18.60 10.55 -12.85
N ILE A 42 19.52 9.70 -13.29
CA ILE A 42 19.75 8.39 -12.65
C ILE A 42 21.24 8.27 -12.32
N ASP A 43 21.56 8.02 -11.05
CA ASP A 43 22.93 8.05 -10.51
C ASP A 43 23.67 9.36 -10.84
N GLY A 44 22.94 10.47 -10.86
CA GLY A 44 23.46 11.79 -11.22
C GLY A 44 23.75 12.00 -12.71
N LYS A 45 23.45 11.02 -13.57
CA LYS A 45 23.66 11.08 -15.02
C LYS A 45 22.38 11.38 -15.78
N ASP A 46 22.52 11.80 -17.04
CA ASP A 46 21.42 12.20 -17.92
C ASP A 46 20.97 11.11 -18.92
N GLY A 47 21.67 9.96 -18.94
CA GLY A 47 21.31 8.80 -19.77
C GLY A 47 21.63 8.96 -21.26
N THR A 48 22.29 10.05 -21.67
CA THR A 48 22.73 10.28 -23.05
C THR A 48 23.92 9.39 -23.42
N ASP A 49 24.26 9.31 -24.72
CA ASP A 49 25.38 8.48 -25.19
C ASP A 49 26.73 8.95 -24.60
N ALA A 50 26.83 10.25 -24.29
CA ALA A 50 28.00 10.82 -23.64
C ALA A 50 28.04 10.55 -22.12
N SER A 51 26.89 10.29 -21.48
CA SER A 51 26.79 10.01 -20.04
C SER A 51 25.80 8.88 -19.75
N PRO A 52 26.13 7.63 -20.15
CA PRO A 52 25.22 6.50 -20.03
C PRO A 52 25.11 6.00 -18.59
N VAL A 53 23.92 5.47 -18.28
CA VAL A 53 23.65 4.70 -17.06
C VAL A 53 23.61 3.23 -17.43
N LEU A 54 24.47 2.42 -16.82
CA LEU A 54 24.72 1.04 -17.22
C LEU A 54 24.39 0.07 -16.09
N ILE A 55 23.82 -1.07 -16.43
CA ILE A 55 23.77 -2.24 -15.55
C ILE A 55 25.07 -3.01 -15.75
N THR A 56 25.81 -3.22 -14.66
CA THR A 56 27.18 -3.75 -14.72
C THR A 56 27.23 -5.26 -14.87
N ASP A 57 26.26 -5.97 -14.30
CA ASP A 57 26.20 -7.42 -14.39
C ASP A 57 25.53 -7.87 -15.68
N LYS A 58 26.35 -8.44 -16.57
CA LYS A 58 25.98 -8.91 -17.90
C LYS A 58 26.22 -10.42 -18.09
N ALA A 59 26.67 -11.11 -17.04
CA ALA A 59 27.10 -12.50 -17.16
C ALA A 59 25.91 -13.42 -17.49
N ILE A 60 26.13 -14.45 -18.32
CA ILE A 60 25.09 -15.45 -18.59
C ILE A 60 24.75 -16.18 -17.29
N GLY A 61 23.45 -16.30 -17.00
CA GLY A 61 23.00 -17.05 -15.85
C GLY A 61 21.56 -16.75 -15.46
N ALA A 62 21.05 -17.61 -14.59
CA ALA A 62 19.72 -17.47 -14.02
C ALA A 62 19.56 -16.15 -13.22
N LYS A 63 18.30 -15.80 -12.96
CA LYS A 63 17.89 -14.64 -12.18
C LYS A 63 18.69 -14.52 -10.88
N ARG A 64 19.38 -13.40 -10.71
CA ARG A 64 20.20 -13.11 -9.54
C ARG A 64 20.21 -11.62 -9.21
N GLY A 65 20.55 -11.28 -7.98
CA GLY A 65 20.85 -9.91 -7.59
C GLY A 65 22.27 -9.54 -7.99
N THR A 66 22.44 -8.34 -8.54
CA THR A 66 23.75 -7.86 -9.01
C THR A 66 24.58 -7.21 -7.90
N GLY A 67 23.95 -6.90 -6.75
CA GLY A 67 24.52 -6.01 -5.73
C GLY A 67 24.49 -4.52 -6.11
N GLN A 68 24.17 -4.20 -7.37
CA GLN A 68 24.01 -2.83 -7.84
C GLN A 68 22.67 -2.23 -7.38
N THR A 69 22.73 -0.98 -6.93
CA THR A 69 21.57 -0.10 -6.78
C THR A 69 21.64 1.03 -7.79
N ILE A 70 20.46 1.52 -8.19
CA ILE A 70 20.33 2.76 -8.98
C ILE A 70 19.47 3.75 -8.19
N VAL A 71 19.83 5.02 -8.26
CA VAL A 71 19.07 6.12 -7.65
C VAL A 71 18.42 6.93 -8.76
N ILE A 72 17.11 6.83 -8.86
CA ILE A 72 16.30 7.59 -9.82
C ILE A 72 15.82 8.86 -9.14
N LYS A 73 16.18 10.03 -9.67
CA LYS A 73 15.71 11.33 -9.21
C LYS A 73 14.79 11.97 -10.23
N CYS A 74 13.60 12.38 -9.81
CA CYS A 74 12.67 13.20 -10.58
C CYS A 74 13.02 14.67 -10.36
N ILE A 75 13.45 15.36 -11.42
CA ILE A 75 13.90 16.76 -11.37
C ILE A 75 12.82 17.75 -11.81
N HIS A 76 11.83 17.29 -12.59
CA HIS A 76 10.69 18.10 -13.01
C HIS A 76 9.37 17.30 -12.96
N GLU A 77 8.26 18.01 -12.75
CA GLU A 77 6.92 17.42 -12.85
C GLU A 77 6.49 17.30 -14.32
N PHE A 78 5.69 16.27 -14.63
CA PHE A 78 5.26 15.96 -15.99
C PHE A 78 3.77 15.62 -16.05
N SER A 79 3.12 16.04 -17.14
CA SER A 79 1.67 15.89 -17.36
C SER A 79 1.29 14.67 -18.19
N LYS A 80 2.27 13.92 -18.69
CA LYS A 80 2.08 12.71 -19.50
C LYS A 80 2.90 11.58 -18.91
N ARG A 81 2.40 10.34 -19.04
CA ARG A 81 3.09 9.14 -18.59
C ARG A 81 4.52 9.12 -19.16
N GLN A 82 5.49 8.84 -18.29
CA GLN A 82 6.89 8.72 -18.64
C GLN A 82 7.33 7.26 -18.56
N GLU A 83 8.38 6.92 -19.30
CA GLU A 83 8.97 5.59 -19.31
C GLU A 83 10.48 5.70 -19.13
N ILE A 84 11.03 4.85 -18.27
CA ILE A 84 12.46 4.60 -18.16
C ILE A 84 12.67 3.21 -18.75
N LEU A 85 13.38 3.14 -19.87
CA LEU A 85 13.56 1.92 -20.66
C LEU A 85 14.97 1.36 -20.45
N LEU A 86 15.06 0.05 -20.29
CA LEU A 86 16.33 -0.66 -20.25
C LEU A 86 16.52 -1.35 -21.59
N TYR A 87 17.60 -1.01 -22.27
CA TYR A 87 17.98 -1.58 -23.55
C TYR A 87 19.19 -2.49 -23.38
N ASP A 88 19.06 -3.69 -23.92
CA ASP A 88 20.15 -4.59 -24.22
C ASP A 88 20.77 -4.22 -25.57
N TYR A 89 22.08 -4.03 -25.56
CA TYR A 89 22.92 -3.88 -26.74
C TYR A 89 23.63 -5.23 -26.97
N PRO A 90 23.18 -6.03 -27.95
CA PRO A 90 23.73 -7.36 -28.19
C PRO A 90 25.23 -7.36 -28.42
N LYS A 91 25.85 -8.53 -28.33
CA LYS A 91 27.28 -8.69 -28.60
C LYS A 91 27.65 -8.12 -29.97
N ASP A 92 28.81 -7.47 -30.03
CA ASP A 92 29.38 -6.82 -31.21
C ASP A 92 28.55 -5.65 -31.76
N SER A 93 27.45 -5.27 -31.11
CA SER A 93 26.59 -4.18 -31.57
C SER A 93 27.26 -2.82 -31.42
N LEU A 94 28.07 -2.61 -30.37
CA LEU A 94 28.70 -1.31 -30.13
C LEU A 94 29.83 -0.97 -31.12
N SER A 95 30.33 -1.97 -31.85
CA SER A 95 31.31 -1.77 -32.92
C SER A 95 30.70 -1.19 -34.21
N LYS A 96 29.37 -1.21 -34.31
CA LYS A 96 28.62 -0.78 -35.50
C LYS A 96 28.27 0.70 -35.44
N PRO A 97 27.94 1.36 -36.57
CA PRO A 97 27.47 2.74 -36.57
C PRO A 97 26.20 2.93 -35.73
N LEU A 98 26.05 4.08 -35.07
CA LEU A 98 24.94 4.38 -34.14
C LEU A 98 23.54 4.01 -34.69
N PRO A 99 23.16 4.31 -35.95
CA PRO A 99 21.85 3.92 -36.48
C PRO A 99 21.61 2.40 -36.45
N GLU A 100 22.66 1.61 -36.68
CA GLU A 100 22.59 0.15 -36.64
C GLU A 100 22.49 -0.34 -35.19
N GLN A 101 23.24 0.27 -34.25
CA GLN A 101 23.11 -0.03 -32.82
C GLN A 101 21.67 0.19 -32.32
N LEU A 102 21.05 1.30 -32.73
CA LEU A 102 19.68 1.66 -32.35
C LEU A 102 18.63 0.69 -32.92
N THR A 103 18.95 0.02 -34.03
CA THR A 103 18.08 -0.99 -34.66
C THR A 103 18.27 -2.37 -34.01
N LEU A 104 19.49 -2.69 -33.58
CA LEU A 104 19.83 -3.98 -32.98
C LEU A 104 19.43 -4.10 -31.51
N ARG A 105 19.45 -2.98 -30.77
CA ARG A 105 19.13 -2.99 -29.34
C ARG A 105 17.70 -3.47 -29.05
N LYS A 106 17.51 -4.14 -27.91
CA LYS A 106 16.23 -4.73 -27.51
C LYS A 106 15.80 -4.21 -26.14
N ILE A 107 14.50 -3.99 -25.93
CA ILE A 107 13.99 -3.62 -24.62
C ILE A 107 14.01 -4.87 -23.71
N VAL A 108 14.70 -4.76 -22.57
CA VAL A 108 14.82 -5.83 -21.57
C VAL A 108 14.22 -5.48 -20.21
N GLY A 109 13.87 -4.21 -20.02
CA GLY A 109 13.21 -3.73 -18.81
C GLY A 109 12.51 -2.40 -19.05
N LYS A 110 11.52 -2.11 -18.20
CA LYS A 110 10.71 -0.90 -18.30
C LYS A 110 10.17 -0.51 -16.94
N ILE A 111 10.35 0.75 -16.57
CA ILE A 111 9.68 1.38 -15.43
C ILE A 111 8.69 2.39 -16.01
N VAL A 112 7.44 2.33 -15.54
CA VAL A 112 6.37 3.24 -15.94
C VAL A 112 6.11 4.21 -14.80
N LEU A 113 6.11 5.51 -15.11
CA LEU A 113 5.78 6.56 -14.15
C LEU A 113 4.53 7.30 -14.59
N GLU A 114 3.55 7.37 -13.71
CA GLU A 114 2.30 8.09 -13.97
C GLU A 114 2.50 9.62 -13.85
N PRO A 115 1.75 10.42 -14.64
CA PRO A 115 1.78 11.88 -14.56
C PRO A 115 1.67 12.38 -13.11
N ASN A 116 2.45 13.40 -12.75
CA ASN A 116 2.47 13.97 -11.41
C ASN A 116 2.25 15.49 -11.39
N ASN A 117 2.14 16.14 -12.55
CA ASN A 117 1.85 17.58 -12.65
C ASN A 117 0.35 17.86 -12.59
N ASN A 118 -0.10 18.70 -11.66
CA ASN A 118 -1.49 19.18 -11.61
C ASN A 118 -1.69 20.39 -12.53
N SER A 119 -2.78 20.44 -13.30
CA SER A 119 -3.13 21.61 -14.12
C SER A 119 -4.42 22.29 -13.65
N PRO A 120 -4.46 23.63 -13.60
CA PRO A 120 -5.66 24.36 -13.23
C PRO A 120 -6.73 24.24 -14.31
N LYS A 121 -7.98 24.53 -13.94
CA LYS A 121 -9.08 24.66 -14.89
C LYS A 121 -8.79 25.86 -15.81
N SER A 122 -8.96 25.67 -17.12
CA SER A 122 -8.95 26.75 -18.09
C SER A 122 -10.34 26.92 -18.71
N ALA A 123 -10.55 27.97 -19.50
CA ALA A 123 -11.81 28.19 -20.22
C ALA A 123 -12.20 27.04 -21.17
N LYS A 124 -11.24 26.19 -21.59
CA LYS A 124 -11.45 25.11 -22.56
C LYS A 124 -11.10 23.71 -22.04
N THR A 125 -10.52 23.60 -20.84
CA THR A 125 -10.06 22.32 -20.29
C THR A 125 -10.39 22.21 -18.79
N ALA A 126 -10.90 21.04 -18.38
CA ALA A 126 -11.05 20.72 -16.98
C ALA A 126 -9.67 20.70 -16.27
N ALA A 127 -9.67 20.97 -14.97
CA ALA A 127 -8.47 20.82 -14.15
C ALA A 127 -8.03 19.34 -14.15
N VAL A 128 -6.73 19.07 -14.27
CA VAL A 128 -6.18 17.73 -14.10
C VAL A 128 -5.55 17.64 -12.71
N LYS A 129 -6.07 16.72 -11.89
CA LYS A 129 -5.53 16.41 -10.56
C LYS A 129 -4.86 15.04 -10.58
N ASN A 130 -3.59 15.06 -10.97
CA ASN A 130 -2.71 13.89 -10.99
C ASN A 130 -2.25 13.49 -9.58
N ARG A 131 -2.02 14.49 -8.72
CA ARG A 131 -1.82 14.28 -7.28
C ARG A 131 -3.14 14.51 -6.54
N LYS A 132 -3.47 13.59 -5.64
CA LYS A 132 -4.67 13.63 -4.80
C LYS A 132 -4.30 13.99 -3.37
N GLU A 133 -5.31 14.36 -2.62
CA GLU A 133 -5.18 14.73 -1.21
C GLU A 133 -6.09 13.82 -0.38
N LEU A 134 -5.53 13.25 0.67
CA LEU A 134 -6.22 12.48 1.69
C LEU A 134 -6.20 13.28 2.99
N LYS A 135 -7.37 13.71 3.44
CA LYS A 135 -7.51 14.35 4.74
C LYS A 135 -7.67 13.29 5.82
N VAL A 136 -6.79 13.33 6.81
CA VAL A 136 -6.74 12.39 7.93
C VAL A 136 -7.05 13.14 9.21
N VAL A 137 -8.10 12.73 9.92
CA VAL A 137 -8.49 13.34 11.18
C VAL A 137 -8.07 12.42 12.33
N LEU A 138 -7.22 12.97 13.20
CA LEU A 138 -6.73 12.26 14.38
C LEU A 138 -7.62 12.58 15.57
N VAL A 139 -8.18 11.53 16.18
CA VAL A 139 -9.12 11.69 17.29
C VAL A 139 -8.65 10.85 18.47
N ARG A 140 -8.37 11.51 19.59
CA ARG A 140 -8.02 10.84 20.84
C ARG A 140 -9.30 10.45 21.57
N VAL A 141 -9.35 9.23 22.10
CA VAL A 141 -10.48 8.77 22.90
C VAL A 141 -10.10 8.80 24.37
N GLN A 142 -10.87 9.52 25.17
CA GLN A 142 -10.75 9.55 26.62
C GLN A 142 -11.70 8.53 27.25
N THR A 143 -11.13 7.57 27.96
CA THR A 143 -11.83 6.45 28.61
C THR A 143 -11.70 6.50 30.12
N GLU A 144 -12.64 5.85 30.79
CA GLU A 144 -12.56 5.45 32.20
C GLU A 144 -13.18 4.06 32.29
N ILE A 145 -12.47 3.06 31.76
CA ILE A 145 -12.99 1.68 31.68
C ILE A 145 -13.26 1.15 33.08
N ILE A 146 -12.30 1.34 33.98
CA ILE A 146 -12.40 1.04 35.41
C ILE A 146 -12.57 2.37 36.13
N THR A 147 -13.55 2.46 37.03
CA THR A 147 -13.84 3.68 37.78
C THR A 147 -12.60 4.21 38.49
N GLY A 148 -12.31 5.50 38.26
CA GLY A 148 -11.15 6.20 38.83
C GLY A 148 -9.85 6.06 38.03
N PHE A 149 -9.83 5.30 36.93
CA PHE A 149 -8.67 5.14 36.06
C PHE A 149 -8.95 5.73 34.68
N GLU A 150 -8.50 6.97 34.49
CA GLU A 150 -8.66 7.68 33.22
C GLU A 150 -7.48 7.47 32.30
N ASN A 151 -7.78 7.20 31.02
CA ASN A 151 -6.78 7.06 29.97
C ASN A 151 -7.19 7.91 28.75
N ILE A 152 -6.19 8.46 28.05
CA ILE A 152 -6.41 9.23 26.81
C ILE A 152 -5.46 8.70 25.75
N GLY A 153 -6.01 8.29 24.60
CA GLY A 153 -5.20 7.82 23.48
C GLY A 153 -4.23 8.87 22.94
N SER A 154 -3.18 8.40 22.30
CA SER A 154 -2.11 9.23 21.74
C SER A 154 -1.72 8.79 20.33
N PHE A 155 -1.06 9.69 19.58
CA PHE A 155 -0.50 9.42 18.26
C PHE A 155 0.99 9.71 18.29
N ASN A 156 1.81 8.86 17.65
CA ASN A 156 3.20 9.20 17.39
C ASN A 156 3.26 9.92 16.03
N ILE A 157 3.11 11.25 16.08
CA ILE A 157 3.06 12.09 14.87
C ILE A 157 4.38 12.03 14.09
N GLY A 158 5.52 11.77 14.73
CA GLY A 158 6.79 11.60 14.04
C GLY A 158 6.80 10.34 13.16
N ASP A 159 6.80 9.17 13.79
CA ASP A 159 7.10 7.93 13.07
C ASP A 159 5.91 7.35 12.29
N GLU A 160 4.70 7.35 12.89
CA GLU A 160 3.52 6.74 12.28
C GLU A 160 3.06 7.56 11.07
N MET A 161 3.02 8.89 11.20
CA MET A 161 2.56 9.77 10.12
C MET A 161 3.58 9.88 9.01
N GLU A 162 4.88 9.96 9.33
CA GLU A 162 5.91 9.96 8.30
C GLU A 162 5.81 8.68 7.44
N THR A 163 5.60 7.52 8.08
CA THR A 163 5.42 6.25 7.36
C THR A 163 4.17 6.25 6.48
N LEU A 164 3.04 6.74 6.98
CA LEU A 164 1.80 6.85 6.19
C LEU A 164 1.98 7.83 5.01
N HIS A 165 2.56 8.99 5.28
CA HIS A 165 2.82 10.04 4.30
C HIS A 165 3.73 9.51 3.20
N ASN A 166 4.87 8.91 3.54
CA ASN A 166 5.82 8.36 2.58
C ASN A 166 5.18 7.24 1.74
N GLY A 167 4.41 6.34 2.36
CA GLY A 167 3.70 5.28 1.64
C GLY A 167 2.62 5.82 0.68
N SER A 168 1.87 6.84 1.10
CA SER A 168 0.81 7.46 0.29
C SER A 168 1.38 8.29 -0.86
N TYR A 169 2.51 8.98 -0.63
CA TYR A 169 3.11 9.87 -1.62
C TYR A 169 3.64 9.12 -2.84
N GLN A 170 4.14 7.89 -2.64
CA GLN A 170 4.49 6.99 -3.75
C GLN A 170 3.29 6.75 -4.68
N SER A 171 2.08 6.74 -4.14
CA SER A 171 0.83 6.59 -4.89
C SER A 171 0.24 7.91 -5.41
N LEU A 172 1.03 9.00 -5.39
CA LEU A 172 0.61 10.36 -5.75
C LEU A 172 -0.52 10.90 -4.86
N ILE A 173 -0.56 10.50 -3.59
CA ILE A 173 -1.52 10.98 -2.60
C ILE A 173 -0.76 11.73 -1.50
N GLY A 174 -1.01 13.04 -1.40
CA GLY A 174 -0.59 13.83 -0.26
C GLY A 174 -1.55 13.63 0.91
N THR A 175 -1.03 13.57 2.14
CA THR A 175 -1.85 13.43 3.35
C THR A 175 -1.88 14.74 4.12
N GLU A 176 -3.07 15.32 4.31
CA GLU A 176 -3.28 16.47 5.20
C GLU A 176 -3.72 15.95 6.57
N ILE A 177 -2.90 16.22 7.60
CA ILE A 177 -3.21 15.84 8.98
C ILE A 177 -4.03 16.94 9.64
N ILE A 178 -5.16 16.53 10.22
CA ILE A 178 -6.08 17.38 10.99
C ILE A 178 -6.11 16.79 12.40
N ASP A 179 -5.25 17.32 13.28
CA ASP A 179 -5.10 16.87 14.67
C ASP A 179 -5.63 17.87 15.69
N LYS A 180 -5.87 19.12 15.26
CA LYS A 180 -6.31 20.22 16.12
C LYS A 180 -7.53 20.97 15.59
N ASP A 181 -8.34 21.48 16.51
CA ASP A 181 -9.42 22.39 16.24
C ASP A 181 -8.93 23.82 15.93
N SER A 182 -9.87 24.73 15.62
CA SER A 182 -9.57 26.14 15.33
C SER A 182 -8.97 26.90 16.52
N SER A 183 -9.08 26.35 17.73
CA SER A 183 -8.52 26.91 18.96
C SER A 183 -7.15 26.31 19.29
N GLY A 184 -6.65 25.37 18.48
CA GLY A 184 -5.37 24.69 18.68
C GLY A 184 -5.42 23.49 19.63
N ASN A 185 -6.61 23.07 20.05
CA ASN A 185 -6.81 21.92 20.95
C ASN A 185 -6.91 20.62 20.16
N ASP A 186 -6.42 19.53 20.75
CA ASP A 186 -6.57 18.20 20.16
C ASP A 186 -8.04 17.78 20.07
N TYR A 187 -8.41 17.06 19.01
CA TYR A 187 -9.72 16.42 18.94
C TYR A 187 -9.83 15.27 19.95
N ILE A 188 -10.67 15.45 20.97
CA ILE A 188 -10.92 14.44 22.00
C ILE A 188 -12.41 14.08 22.01
N ILE A 189 -12.71 12.78 21.95
CA ILE A 189 -14.03 12.24 22.29
C ILE A 189 -13.98 11.71 23.71
N ASN A 190 -14.88 12.22 24.56
CA ASN A 190 -15.02 11.78 25.93
C ASN A 190 -16.07 10.69 26.05
N VAL A 191 -15.65 9.45 26.32
CA VAL A 191 -16.56 8.32 26.55
C VAL A 191 -16.58 7.86 28.02
N ARG A 192 -15.98 8.63 28.95
CA ARG A 192 -15.90 8.26 30.37
C ARG A 192 -17.25 7.91 30.97
N ASN A 193 -18.31 8.63 30.63
CA ASN A 193 -19.65 8.36 31.19
C ASN A 193 -20.50 7.42 30.32
N ASN A 194 -19.95 6.89 29.23
CA ASN A 194 -20.68 6.00 28.35
C ASN A 194 -20.62 4.56 28.87
N ILE A 195 -21.76 4.04 29.30
CA ILE A 195 -21.89 2.68 29.87
C ILE A 195 -21.42 1.56 28.92
N ASN A 196 -21.35 1.83 27.61
CA ASN A 196 -20.88 0.87 26.61
C ASN A 196 -19.34 0.80 26.53
N PHE A 197 -18.65 1.78 27.10
CA PHE A 197 -17.18 1.86 27.21
C PHE A 197 -16.69 1.66 28.66
N LYS A 198 -17.56 1.21 29.58
CA LYS A 198 -17.19 0.85 30.95
C LYS A 198 -17.11 -0.66 31.14
N GLN A 199 -16.26 -1.10 32.07
CA GLN A 199 -16.32 -2.44 32.62
C GLN A 199 -17.61 -2.59 33.43
N LYS A 200 -18.36 -3.67 33.19
CA LYS A 200 -19.51 -4.02 34.01
C LYS A 200 -19.20 -5.26 34.85
N TYR A 201 -19.91 -5.36 35.95
CA TYR A 201 -19.81 -6.46 36.90
C TYR A 201 -21.20 -7.04 37.15
N ASN A 202 -21.28 -8.34 37.37
CA ASN A 202 -22.51 -8.97 37.82
C ASN A 202 -22.73 -8.71 39.33
N GLN A 203 -23.84 -9.22 39.87
CA GLN A 203 -24.20 -9.03 41.28
C GLN A 203 -23.18 -9.58 42.29
N ILE A 204 -22.27 -10.46 41.85
CA ILE A 204 -21.25 -11.11 42.69
C ILE A 204 -19.86 -10.50 42.42
N GLY A 205 -19.78 -9.38 41.69
CA GLY A 205 -18.53 -8.67 41.44
C GLY A 205 -17.65 -9.27 40.34
N VAL A 206 -18.16 -10.22 39.55
CA VAL A 206 -17.41 -10.80 38.43
C VAL A 206 -17.53 -9.91 37.20
N ALA A 207 -16.40 -9.62 36.56
CA ALA A 207 -16.32 -8.86 35.32
C ALA A 207 -17.09 -9.54 34.18
N ILE A 208 -18.02 -8.82 33.56
CA ILE A 208 -18.81 -9.30 32.41
C ILE A 208 -18.56 -8.50 31.12
N GLY A 209 -17.76 -7.44 31.20
CA GLY A 209 -17.50 -6.54 30.08
C GLY A 209 -18.73 -5.71 29.70
N SER A 210 -18.66 -5.05 28.55
CA SER A 210 -19.78 -4.27 28.01
C SER A 210 -19.81 -4.38 26.48
N THR A 211 -20.58 -3.52 25.82
CA THR A 211 -20.72 -3.54 24.36
C THR A 211 -19.38 -3.39 23.65
N TYR A 212 -18.51 -2.50 24.14
CA TYR A 212 -17.20 -2.22 23.52
C TYR A 212 -16.00 -2.63 24.38
N ILE A 213 -16.23 -3.14 25.60
CA ILE A 213 -15.16 -3.61 26.50
C ILE A 213 -15.29 -5.12 26.74
N THR A 214 -14.18 -5.86 26.70
CA THR A 214 -14.14 -7.29 27.09
C THR A 214 -14.17 -7.47 28.60
N THR A 215 -14.24 -8.71 29.10
CA THR A 215 -14.12 -9.00 30.54
C THR A 215 -12.77 -8.58 31.12
N ASP A 216 -11.74 -8.51 30.27
CA ASP A 216 -10.35 -8.24 30.65
C ASP A 216 -9.96 -6.77 30.39
N ASN A 217 -10.94 -5.87 30.37
CA ASN A 217 -10.74 -4.42 30.14
C ASN A 217 -10.10 -4.07 28.78
N LYS A 218 -10.32 -4.87 27.73
CA LYS A 218 -9.80 -4.58 26.37
C LYS A 218 -10.86 -3.96 25.47
N ILE A 219 -10.43 -3.12 24.54
CA ILE A 219 -11.29 -2.54 23.50
C ILE A 219 -11.68 -3.61 22.47
N LYS A 220 -12.97 -3.70 22.16
CA LYS A 220 -13.51 -4.52 21.07
C LYS A 220 -13.49 -3.76 19.74
N ALA A 221 -13.27 -4.47 18.64
CA ALA A 221 -13.15 -3.89 17.30
C ALA A 221 -14.44 -3.23 16.77
N ASN A 222 -15.62 -3.49 17.35
CA ASN A 222 -16.91 -3.03 16.83
C ASN A 222 -17.31 -1.60 17.24
N ALA A 223 -16.40 -0.79 17.79
CA ALA A 223 -16.71 0.55 18.32
C ALA A 223 -16.79 1.67 17.26
N HIS A 224 -16.42 1.40 15.99
CA HIS A 224 -16.30 2.42 14.93
C HIS A 224 -17.54 3.31 14.78
N ASN A 225 -18.73 2.71 14.69
CA ASN A 225 -19.96 3.48 14.47
C ASN A 225 -20.28 4.42 15.63
N ALA A 226 -20.12 3.97 16.88
CA ALA A 226 -20.33 4.81 18.05
C ALA A 226 -19.36 6.00 18.09
N LEU A 227 -18.07 5.75 17.82
CA LEU A 227 -17.05 6.79 17.81
C LEU A 227 -17.29 7.82 16.69
N LYS A 228 -17.60 7.35 15.46
CA LYS A 228 -17.97 8.24 14.35
C LYS A 228 -19.19 9.08 14.67
N THR A 229 -20.25 8.50 15.22
CA THR A 229 -21.45 9.25 15.61
C THR A 229 -21.12 10.34 16.62
N LEU A 230 -20.37 10.00 17.68
CA LEU A 230 -19.95 10.99 18.70
C LEU A 230 -19.12 12.11 18.07
N PHE A 231 -18.13 11.76 17.23
CA PHE A 231 -17.26 12.73 16.59
C PHE A 231 -18.00 13.65 15.62
N ASN A 232 -18.86 13.08 14.78
CA ASN A 232 -19.65 13.82 13.81
C ASN A 232 -20.64 14.75 14.51
N THR A 233 -21.23 14.33 15.62
CA THR A 233 -22.06 15.22 16.45
C THR A 233 -21.22 16.37 17.01
N GLN A 234 -20.07 16.08 17.64
CA GLN A 234 -19.17 17.09 18.21
C GLN A 234 -18.68 18.12 17.17
N THR A 235 -18.45 17.68 15.94
CA THR A 235 -17.88 18.50 14.86
C THR A 235 -18.92 18.98 13.84
N HIS A 236 -20.22 18.76 14.10
CA HIS A 236 -21.31 19.11 13.18
C HIS A 236 -21.08 18.56 11.76
N ASN A 237 -20.60 17.32 11.65
CA ASN A 237 -20.27 16.62 10.41
C ASN A 237 -19.19 17.31 9.53
N ALA A 238 -18.38 18.22 10.08
CA ALA A 238 -17.36 18.94 9.32
C ALA A 238 -16.36 18.03 8.59
N PHE A 239 -16.20 16.79 9.07
CA PHE A 239 -15.22 15.82 8.59
C PHE A 239 -15.81 14.51 8.07
N ALA A 240 -17.13 14.46 7.81
CA ALA A 240 -17.84 13.20 7.54
C ALA A 240 -17.27 12.36 6.38
N ASN A 241 -16.54 12.97 5.45
CA ASN A 241 -15.95 12.31 4.27
C ASN A 241 -14.44 12.05 4.40
N ASN A 242 -13.84 12.38 5.55
CA ASN A 242 -12.41 12.26 5.83
C ASN A 242 -12.09 10.86 6.40
N LEU A 243 -10.81 10.50 6.44
CA LEU A 243 -10.34 9.30 7.13
C LEU A 243 -10.26 9.56 8.63
N PHE A 244 -11.06 8.87 9.42
CA PHE A 244 -11.01 8.93 10.88
C PHE A 244 -10.03 7.92 11.46
N MET A 245 -9.14 8.39 12.32
CA MET A 245 -8.27 7.55 13.13
C MET A 245 -8.58 7.79 14.59
N PHE A 246 -9.14 6.79 15.27
CA PHE A 246 -9.42 6.85 16.70
C PHE A 246 -8.30 6.16 17.46
N SER A 247 -7.74 6.81 18.48
CA SER A 247 -6.69 6.23 19.33
C SER A 247 -7.18 6.06 20.76
N PHE A 248 -6.93 4.87 21.32
CA PHE A 248 -7.12 4.53 22.74
C PHE A 248 -5.77 4.29 23.39
N ASP A 249 -5.64 4.65 24.68
CA ASP A 249 -4.52 4.20 25.53
C ASP A 249 -4.85 2.93 26.34
N GLU A 250 -5.72 2.11 25.75
CA GLU A 250 -6.18 0.84 26.29
C GLU A 250 -5.72 -0.29 25.35
N PRO A 251 -5.50 -1.52 25.83
CA PRO A 251 -5.21 -2.66 24.97
C PRO A 251 -6.43 -3.07 24.12
N GLY A 252 -6.19 -3.55 22.91
CA GLY A 252 -7.22 -4.13 22.04
C GLY A 252 -7.41 -5.64 22.24
N ASP A 253 -8.59 -6.14 21.92
CA ASP A 253 -8.88 -7.57 21.93
C ASP A 253 -8.26 -8.28 20.71
N ARG A 254 -7.00 -8.69 20.85
CA ARG A 254 -6.20 -9.39 19.82
C ARG A 254 -5.89 -8.55 18.57
N PHE A 255 -5.92 -7.23 18.67
CA PHE A 255 -5.49 -6.31 17.62
C PHE A 255 -4.67 -5.16 18.20
N LEU A 256 -3.82 -4.56 17.35
CA LEU A 256 -3.07 -3.32 17.65
C LEU A 256 -3.64 -2.12 16.86
N GLY A 257 -4.28 -2.42 15.74
CA GLY A 257 -5.11 -1.53 14.96
C GLY A 257 -6.17 -2.37 14.24
N VAL A 258 -7.30 -1.76 13.91
CA VAL A 258 -8.37 -2.41 13.16
C VAL A 258 -9.14 -1.37 12.35
N THR A 259 -9.38 -1.68 11.07
CA THR A 259 -10.29 -0.90 10.22
C THR A 259 -11.75 -1.31 10.43
N GLU A 260 -12.68 -0.38 10.22
CA GLU A 260 -14.12 -0.69 10.15
C GLU A 260 -14.42 -1.71 9.05
N GLY A 261 -13.61 -1.66 7.98
CA GLY A 261 -13.71 -2.54 6.83
C GLY A 261 -12.89 -1.99 5.67
N ILE A 262 -12.64 -2.84 4.69
CA ILE A 262 -11.85 -2.45 3.54
C ILE A 262 -12.60 -1.40 2.71
N GLY A 263 -11.95 -0.28 2.43
CA GLY A 263 -12.55 0.90 1.78
C GLY A 263 -13.44 1.75 2.69
N LYS A 264 -13.48 1.48 4.00
CA LYS A 264 -14.19 2.29 4.99
C LYS A 264 -13.23 3.28 5.64
N LYS A 265 -13.63 4.55 5.70
CA LYS A 265 -12.79 5.67 6.17
C LYS A 265 -12.72 5.79 7.69
N SER A 266 -12.57 4.67 8.41
CA SER A 266 -12.40 4.66 9.86
C SER A 266 -11.52 3.50 10.33
N LEU A 267 -10.57 3.82 11.21
CA LEU A 267 -9.76 2.84 11.93
C LEU A 267 -9.69 3.16 13.42
N ILE A 268 -9.43 2.14 14.23
CA ILE A 268 -9.18 2.20 15.67
C ILE A 268 -7.75 1.72 15.92
N LEU A 269 -7.01 2.48 16.72
CA LEU A 269 -5.68 2.17 17.22
C LEU A 269 -5.73 2.01 18.73
N VAL A 270 -4.94 1.09 19.26
CA VAL A 270 -4.87 0.78 20.69
C VAL A 270 -3.44 0.88 21.19
N LYS A 271 -3.26 0.71 22.51
CA LYS A 271 -1.97 0.71 23.18
C LYS A 271 -1.05 -0.40 22.64
N ALA A 272 0.27 -0.17 22.75
CA ALA A 272 1.35 -1.11 22.37
C ALA A 272 1.50 -1.42 20.87
N ARG A 273 0.89 -0.60 20.00
CA ARG A 273 1.13 -0.67 18.55
C ARG A 273 2.53 -0.14 18.16
N ASN A 274 2.97 -0.49 16.95
CA ASN A 274 4.23 0.02 16.39
C ASN A 274 3.98 1.05 15.28
N ASN A 275 5.04 1.68 14.79
CA ASN A 275 4.96 2.74 13.77
C ASN A 275 4.40 2.29 12.40
N ARG A 276 4.20 0.99 12.18
CA ARG A 276 3.64 0.44 10.94
C ARG A 276 2.17 0.10 11.05
N THR A 277 1.62 0.01 12.25
CA THR A 277 0.21 -0.38 12.48
C THR A 277 -0.74 0.62 11.84
N MET A 278 -0.60 1.91 12.16
CA MET A 278 -1.48 2.93 11.62
C MET A 278 -1.40 3.06 10.08
N PRO A 279 -0.22 3.16 9.45
CA PRO A 279 -0.12 3.16 8.00
C PRO A 279 -0.82 1.96 7.36
N HIS A 280 -0.62 0.76 7.93
CA HIS A 280 -1.20 -0.48 7.41
C HIS A 280 -2.74 -0.48 7.45
N GLU A 281 -3.33 -0.13 8.60
CA GLU A 281 -4.80 -0.03 8.72
C GLU A 281 -5.37 1.09 7.84
N ALA A 282 -4.66 2.21 7.71
CA ALA A 282 -5.05 3.29 6.83
C ALA A 282 -5.10 2.84 5.36
N LEU A 283 -4.17 1.99 4.92
CA LEU A 283 -4.22 1.43 3.57
C LEU A 283 -5.44 0.52 3.37
N HIS A 284 -5.86 -0.25 4.38
CA HIS A 284 -7.12 -0.99 4.33
C HIS A 284 -8.33 -0.05 4.20
N CYS A 285 -8.35 1.07 4.94
CA CYS A 285 -9.40 2.09 4.81
C CYS A 285 -9.48 2.68 3.38
N LEU A 286 -8.38 2.66 2.64
CA LEU A 286 -8.30 3.10 1.25
C LEU A 286 -8.53 1.97 0.23
N GLY A 287 -9.00 0.80 0.68
CA GLY A 287 -9.48 -0.27 -0.20
C GLY A 287 -8.46 -1.38 -0.47
N LEU A 288 -7.29 -1.37 0.17
CA LEU A 288 -6.33 -2.45 -0.02
C LEU A 288 -6.65 -3.70 0.81
N TYR A 289 -6.38 -4.85 0.21
CA TYR A 289 -6.37 -6.15 0.87
C TYR A 289 -4.92 -6.54 1.18
N HIS A 290 -4.75 -7.46 2.14
CA HIS A 290 -3.47 -8.15 2.25
C HIS A 290 -3.21 -8.92 0.96
N THR A 291 -1.95 -8.89 0.52
CA THR A 291 -1.55 -9.60 -0.70
C THR A 291 -1.55 -11.13 -0.54
N HIS A 292 -1.57 -11.63 0.70
CA HIS A 292 -1.22 -13.03 1.02
C HIS A 292 -1.96 -13.66 2.23
N ARG A 293 -2.99 -13.00 2.79
CA ARG A 293 -3.62 -13.47 4.05
C ARG A 293 -5.15 -13.55 4.04
N ASP A 294 -5.82 -12.71 3.27
CA ASP A 294 -7.28 -12.57 3.36
C ASP A 294 -8.03 -13.62 2.54
N ALA A 295 -7.32 -14.61 1.98
CA ALA A 295 -7.91 -15.74 1.30
C ALA A 295 -7.29 -17.06 1.77
N ALA A 296 -8.13 -18.05 2.09
CA ALA A 296 -7.63 -19.39 2.41
C ALA A 296 -7.04 -20.03 1.14
N ILE A 297 -5.88 -20.68 1.27
CA ILE A 297 -5.18 -21.32 0.15
C ILE A 297 -5.64 -22.78 0.06
N VAL A 298 -6.18 -23.17 -1.10
CA VAL A 298 -6.63 -24.53 -1.37
C VAL A 298 -5.76 -25.13 -2.48
N TYR A 299 -4.97 -26.14 -2.16
CA TYR A 299 -4.14 -26.85 -3.14
C TYR A 299 -4.98 -27.92 -3.85
N LEU A 300 -5.13 -27.78 -5.17
CA LEU A 300 -5.76 -28.78 -6.00
C LEU A 300 -4.77 -29.93 -6.22
N ASN A 301 -5.20 -31.17 -6.02
CA ASN A 301 -4.41 -32.38 -6.23
C ASN A 301 -5.09 -33.30 -7.27
N ASN A 302 -4.44 -34.41 -7.61
CA ASN A 302 -4.94 -35.35 -8.62
C ASN A 302 -6.22 -36.12 -8.20
N LEU A 303 -6.64 -35.99 -6.95
CA LEU A 303 -7.92 -36.50 -6.43
C LEU A 303 -9.00 -35.42 -6.42
N THR A 304 -8.61 -34.17 -6.70
CA THR A 304 -9.52 -33.05 -6.90
C THR A 304 -9.99 -33.10 -8.36
N PRO A 305 -11.29 -32.93 -8.65
CA PRO A 305 -11.82 -33.20 -9.98
C PRO A 305 -11.07 -32.39 -11.05
N VAL A 306 -10.69 -33.05 -12.15
CA VAL A 306 -9.95 -32.45 -13.29
C VAL A 306 -10.54 -31.11 -13.71
N SER A 307 -9.70 -30.24 -14.30
CA SER A 307 -9.90 -28.81 -14.59
C SER A 307 -11.28 -28.32 -15.05
N SER A 308 -12.20 -29.19 -15.48
CA SER A 308 -13.59 -28.88 -15.81
C SER A 308 -14.59 -29.04 -14.66
N THR A 309 -14.23 -29.65 -13.53
CA THR A 309 -15.19 -30.16 -12.51
C THR A 309 -14.96 -29.64 -11.09
N VAL A 310 -13.83 -28.97 -10.80
CA VAL A 310 -13.63 -28.13 -9.60
C VAL A 310 -14.66 -27.00 -9.48
N PHE A 311 -15.33 -26.67 -10.58
CA PHE A 311 -16.29 -25.58 -10.69
C PHE A 311 -17.75 -26.02 -10.48
N ASN A 312 -17.99 -27.30 -10.16
CA ASN A 312 -19.34 -27.82 -9.90
C ASN A 312 -19.88 -27.33 -8.54
N GLU A 313 -21.20 -27.12 -8.43
CA GLU A 313 -21.89 -26.59 -7.25
C GLU A 313 -21.62 -27.36 -5.97
N ASP A 314 -21.51 -28.67 -6.11
CA ASP A 314 -21.48 -29.61 -4.99
C ASP A 314 -20.16 -29.61 -4.21
N TYR A 315 -19.10 -28.97 -4.74
CA TYR A 315 -17.78 -28.85 -4.09
C TYR A 315 -17.48 -27.45 -3.52
N ARG A 316 -18.47 -26.54 -3.56
CA ARG A 316 -18.36 -25.13 -3.12
C ARG A 316 -18.50 -25.00 -1.61
N ASN A 317 -17.41 -24.77 -0.88
CA ASN A 317 -17.53 -24.51 0.57
C ASN A 317 -16.95 -23.19 1.08
N ASN A 318 -16.25 -22.35 0.31
CA ASN A 318 -15.73 -21.10 0.88
C ASN A 318 -15.68 -19.92 -0.12
N ASN A 319 -16.38 -18.83 0.22
CA ASN A 319 -16.13 -17.51 -0.37
C ASN A 319 -14.71 -17.02 0.07
N ASN A 320 -14.04 -16.21 -0.77
CA ASN A 320 -12.70 -15.64 -0.49
C ASN A 320 -11.58 -16.69 -0.32
N CYS A 321 -11.40 -17.58 -1.29
CA CYS A 321 -10.26 -18.52 -1.32
C CYS A 321 -9.39 -18.31 -2.57
N ILE A 322 -8.09 -18.59 -2.44
CA ILE A 322 -7.14 -18.71 -3.55
C ILE A 322 -6.91 -20.20 -3.80
N TYR A 323 -7.29 -20.69 -4.98
CA TYR A 323 -7.03 -22.07 -5.39
C TYR A 323 -5.71 -22.15 -6.15
N VAL A 324 -4.86 -23.12 -5.80
CA VAL A 324 -3.58 -23.39 -6.45
C VAL A 324 -3.72 -24.65 -7.29
N GLY A 325 -3.63 -24.52 -8.61
CA GLY A 325 -3.62 -25.65 -9.54
C GLY A 325 -2.38 -26.52 -9.40
N THR A 326 -2.46 -27.77 -9.88
CA THR A 326 -1.31 -28.69 -9.95
C THR A 326 -0.19 -28.17 -10.87
N ASP A 327 -0.48 -27.17 -11.71
CA ASP A 327 0.41 -26.41 -12.57
C ASP A 327 0.91 -25.10 -11.94
N ASN A 328 0.62 -24.88 -10.65
CA ASN A 328 0.85 -23.63 -9.89
C ASN A 328 0.01 -22.42 -10.33
N SER A 329 -1.05 -22.60 -11.14
CA SER A 329 -1.99 -21.52 -11.45
C SER A 329 -2.77 -21.06 -10.21
N LEU A 330 -3.15 -19.78 -10.12
CA LEU A 330 -3.88 -19.20 -8.98
C LEU A 330 -5.27 -18.71 -9.39
N TRP A 331 -6.32 -19.04 -8.63
CA TRP A 331 -7.72 -18.71 -8.94
C TRP A 331 -8.48 -18.14 -7.73
N MET A 332 -9.45 -17.23 -7.93
CA MET A 332 -10.31 -16.68 -6.87
C MET A 332 -11.79 -16.61 -7.28
N PHE A 333 -12.71 -16.98 -6.38
CA PHE A 333 -14.17 -16.95 -6.58
C PHE A 333 -14.80 -15.78 -5.83
N ASN A 334 -15.71 -15.01 -6.47
CA ASN A 334 -16.28 -13.79 -5.88
C ASN A 334 -17.79 -13.85 -5.54
N GLY A 335 -18.42 -15.02 -5.61
CA GLY A 335 -19.80 -15.23 -5.14
C GLY A 335 -20.93 -15.02 -6.16
N THR A 336 -20.70 -14.40 -7.32
CA THR A 336 -21.73 -14.28 -8.39
C THR A 336 -21.21 -14.60 -9.78
N SER A 337 -19.91 -14.42 -10.02
CA SER A 337 -19.21 -14.81 -11.24
C SER A 337 -17.79 -15.25 -10.90
N TYR A 338 -17.14 -15.97 -11.80
CA TYR A 338 -15.68 -16.02 -11.78
C TYR A 338 -15.18 -14.73 -12.40
N VAL A 339 -14.61 -13.84 -11.59
CA VAL A 339 -13.68 -12.86 -12.13
C VAL A 339 -12.38 -13.61 -12.29
N ILE A 340 -11.93 -13.80 -13.52
CA ILE A 340 -10.52 -14.11 -13.74
C ILE A 340 -9.77 -12.92 -13.13
N TYR A 341 -9.27 -13.06 -11.91
CA TYR A 341 -8.08 -12.32 -11.54
C TYR A 341 -7.00 -12.94 -12.40
N VAL A 342 -6.79 -12.33 -13.57
CA VAL A 342 -5.82 -12.72 -14.58
C VAL A 342 -4.44 -12.60 -13.93
N PHE A 343 -4.02 -13.67 -13.26
CA PHE A 343 -2.68 -14.19 -13.45
C PHE A 343 -2.70 -15.29 -14.52
N HIS A 344 -3.50 -15.22 -15.59
CA HIS A 344 -3.24 -16.09 -16.74
C HIS A 344 -3.66 -15.52 -18.10
N GLU A 345 -2.80 -15.84 -19.09
CA GLU A 345 -3.00 -15.76 -20.55
C GLU A 345 -2.44 -14.55 -21.32
N ASP A 346 -1.27 -14.09 -20.90
CA ASP A 346 -0.21 -13.74 -21.87
C ASP A 346 1.16 -14.28 -21.41
N MET A 347 1.15 -15.32 -20.57
CA MET A 347 2.35 -15.97 -20.06
C MET A 347 2.93 -16.91 -21.12
N LYS A 348 3.47 -16.28 -22.18
CA LYS A 348 4.62 -16.84 -22.89
C LYS A 348 5.74 -17.11 -21.87
N PRO A 349 6.67 -18.04 -22.15
CA PRO A 349 7.85 -18.37 -21.32
C PRO A 349 8.78 -17.21 -20.90
N ALA A 350 8.42 -15.95 -21.21
CA ALA A 350 9.26 -14.76 -21.12
C ALA A 350 8.83 -13.73 -20.05
N LYS A 351 7.90 -14.01 -19.13
CA LYS A 351 7.54 -13.05 -18.03
C LYS A 351 7.81 -13.62 -16.63
N LYS A 352 9.00 -13.31 -16.09
CA LYS A 352 9.66 -13.80 -14.84
C LYS A 352 9.29 -13.05 -13.54
N PHE A 353 8.06 -12.54 -13.39
CA PHE A 353 7.69 -11.66 -12.26
C PHE A 353 6.60 -12.24 -11.36
N VAL A 354 6.67 -13.54 -11.07
CA VAL A 354 5.95 -14.14 -9.94
C VAL A 354 6.90 -14.14 -8.76
N TYR A 355 6.53 -13.44 -7.69
CA TYR A 355 7.27 -13.43 -6.43
C TYR A 355 6.74 -14.55 -5.54
N HIS A 356 7.63 -15.18 -4.77
CA HIS A 356 7.22 -16.23 -3.85
C HIS A 356 6.31 -15.67 -2.74
N HIS A 357 5.45 -16.53 -2.20
CA HIS A 357 4.65 -16.18 -1.02
C HIS A 357 5.58 -15.80 0.14
N ALA A 358 5.28 -14.71 0.85
CA ALA A 358 6.17 -14.18 1.89
C ALA A 358 6.45 -15.15 3.05
N HIS A 359 5.53 -16.07 3.33
CA HIS A 359 5.74 -17.13 4.32
C HIS A 359 6.60 -18.31 3.81
N LEU A 360 6.77 -18.46 2.48
CA LEU A 360 7.52 -19.57 1.89
C LEU A 360 8.97 -19.19 1.57
N ALA A 361 9.20 -17.97 1.07
CA ALA A 361 10.55 -17.48 0.79
C ALA A 361 10.60 -15.95 0.90
N SER A 362 10.71 -15.43 2.13
CA SER A 362 10.62 -14.00 2.46
C SER A 362 11.63 -13.11 1.73
N LEU A 363 12.80 -13.65 1.38
CA LEU A 363 13.86 -12.95 0.61
C LEU A 363 13.57 -12.88 -0.89
N LEU A 364 12.66 -13.72 -1.40
CA LEU A 364 12.24 -13.78 -2.80
C LEU A 364 10.79 -13.34 -2.99
N ALA A 365 10.16 -12.91 -1.90
CA ALA A 365 8.79 -12.42 -1.86
C ALA A 365 8.75 -10.91 -2.09
N THR A 366 7.53 -10.44 -2.34
CA THR A 366 7.26 -9.01 -2.54
C THR A 366 7.43 -8.22 -1.25
N ASP A 367 7.96 -7.01 -1.37
CA ASP A 367 8.24 -6.05 -0.30
C ASP A 367 7.22 -4.88 -0.31
N ASN A 368 5.93 -5.22 -0.18
CA ASN A 368 4.86 -4.23 -0.17
C ASN A 368 4.37 -3.89 1.26
N LEU A 369 3.81 -2.69 1.48
CA LEU A 369 3.34 -2.23 2.80
C LEU A 369 2.19 -3.11 3.38
N MET A 370 1.48 -3.82 2.50
CA MET A 370 0.41 -4.77 2.83
C MET A 370 0.90 -6.22 2.95
N SER A 371 2.22 -6.45 2.87
CA SER A 371 2.82 -7.75 3.13
C SER A 371 3.16 -7.88 4.61
N TYR A 372 3.06 -9.08 5.18
CA TYR A 372 3.54 -9.33 6.54
C TYR A 372 5.06 -9.48 6.64
N ASN A 373 5.80 -9.31 5.54
CA ASN A 373 7.26 -9.39 5.52
C ASN A 373 7.84 -8.39 6.54
N GLY A 374 8.47 -8.87 7.61
CA GLY A 374 8.94 -8.02 8.70
C GLY A 374 10.11 -7.12 8.33
N ILE A 375 10.84 -7.48 7.27
CA ILE A 375 12.17 -6.93 6.98
C ILE A 375 12.09 -5.75 5.99
N LEU A 376 11.17 -5.77 5.02
CA LEU A 376 11.07 -4.76 3.96
C LEU A 376 9.60 -4.46 3.61
N ARG A 377 8.97 -3.55 4.35
CA ARG A 377 7.63 -2.99 4.02
C ARG A 377 7.81 -1.54 3.57
N LYS A 378 8.24 -1.33 2.33
CA LYS A 378 8.62 0.03 1.89
C LYS A 378 7.72 0.59 0.80
N ASN A 379 7.13 -0.27 -0.03
CA ASN A 379 6.55 0.19 -1.30
C ASN A 379 5.08 -0.20 -1.51
N THR A 380 4.42 0.52 -2.40
CA THR A 380 3.09 0.19 -2.92
C THR A 380 3.19 -0.11 -4.42
N TRP A 381 2.41 -1.07 -4.91
CA TRP A 381 2.44 -1.50 -6.32
C TRP A 381 1.50 -0.66 -7.17
N HIS A 382 1.77 -0.62 -8.48
CA HIS A 382 0.97 0.16 -9.42
C HIS A 382 -0.54 -0.17 -9.41
N TRP A 383 -0.92 -1.44 -9.22
CA TRP A 383 -2.35 -1.78 -9.09
C TRP A 383 -2.94 -1.32 -7.74
N GLN A 384 -2.15 -1.31 -6.65
CA GLN A 384 -2.55 -0.74 -5.36
C GLN A 384 -2.75 0.77 -5.49
N TRP A 385 -1.91 1.45 -6.28
CA TRP A 385 -2.07 2.88 -6.58
C TRP A 385 -3.42 3.15 -7.25
N LYS A 386 -3.81 2.33 -8.23
CA LYS A 386 -5.09 2.47 -8.93
C LYS A 386 -6.28 2.33 -7.99
N ILE A 387 -6.20 1.43 -7.01
CA ILE A 387 -7.24 1.25 -5.98
C ILE A 387 -7.33 2.50 -5.10
N PHE A 388 -6.21 2.96 -4.52
CA PHE A 388 -6.20 4.17 -3.70
C PHE A 388 -6.76 5.38 -4.43
N GLN A 389 -6.32 5.56 -5.67
CA GLN A 389 -6.76 6.66 -6.50
C GLN A 389 -8.27 6.64 -6.73
N LYS A 390 -8.89 5.46 -6.85
CA LYS A 390 -10.35 5.34 -7.00
C LYS A 390 -11.09 5.64 -5.70
N GLU A 391 -10.59 5.16 -4.57
CA GLU A 391 -11.27 5.32 -3.27
C GLU A 391 -11.10 6.73 -2.67
N CYS A 392 -10.01 7.44 -2.99
CA CYS A 392 -9.87 8.88 -2.67
C CYS A 392 -10.78 9.80 -3.49
N ILE A 393 -11.45 9.30 -4.55
CA ILE A 393 -12.36 10.08 -5.40
C ILE A 393 -13.81 10.10 -4.87
N LYS A 394 -14.16 9.24 -3.90
CA LYS A 394 -15.53 9.16 -3.38
C LYS A 394 -15.81 10.16 -2.27
#